data_AF-A0A4P0Y0G6-F1
#
_entry.id   AF-A0A4P0Y0G6-F1
#
_cell.length_a   1.000
_cell.length_b   1.000
_cell.length_c   1.000
_cell.angle_alpha   90.00
_cell.angle_beta   90.00
_cell.angle_gamma   90.00
#
_symmetry.space_group_name_H-M   'P 1'
#
loop_
_entity.id
_entity.type
_entity.pdbx_description
1 polymer ?
#
loop_
_entity_poly.entity_id
_entity_poly.type
_entity_poly.pdbx_seq_one_letter_code
_entity_poly.pdbx_strand_id
1 'polypeptide(L)'
;MQQQHKPHLLRGLNARHIRFIALGSAIGTGLFYGSASAIKAAGPAVLLAYLIGGAAVFIVMRALGEMAVRNPVSGSFGSYAPPVSRATGRVYYRLDLPPLKW
;
A
#
# COMPACT_ATOMS: atom_id res chain seq x y z
N MET A 1 17.34 9.99 -29.53
CA MET A 1 17.57 9.47 -28.16
C MET A 1 17.00 10.48 -27.18
N GLN A 2 15.80 10.26 -26.64
CA GLN A 2 15.18 11.20 -25.69
C GLN A 2 15.76 10.95 -24.30
N GLN A 3 16.66 11.82 -23.87
CA GLN A 3 17.18 11.84 -22.50
C GLN A 3 16.04 12.24 -21.55
N GLN A 4 15.52 11.30 -20.76
CA GLN A 4 14.57 11.61 -19.69
C GLN A 4 15.25 12.53 -18.66
N HIS A 5 14.94 13.81 -18.74
CA HIS A 5 15.23 14.81 -17.72
C HIS A 5 14.46 14.39 -16.45
N LYS A 6 15.09 13.66 -15.52
CA LYS A 6 14.47 13.37 -14.22
C LYS A 6 14.34 14.70 -13.48
N PRO A 7 13.13 15.22 -13.23
CA PRO A 7 12.97 16.46 -12.49
C PRO A 7 13.67 16.31 -11.13
N HIS A 8 14.54 17.25 -10.80
CA HIS A 8 15.24 17.28 -9.53
C HIS A 8 14.23 17.64 -8.44
N LEU A 9 13.64 16.63 -7.80
CA LEU A 9 12.66 16.84 -6.74
C LEU A 9 13.37 17.33 -5.48
N LEU A 10 12.94 18.49 -4.98
CA LEU A 10 13.39 19.00 -3.69
C LEU A 10 12.88 18.09 -2.57
N ARG A 11 13.80 17.57 -1.75
CA ARG A 11 13.47 16.71 -0.61
C ARG A 11 12.91 17.56 0.54
N GLY A 12 11.66 18.02 0.42
CA GLY A 12 11.01 18.95 1.36
C GLY A 12 9.95 18.33 2.28
N LEU A 13 9.63 17.05 2.14
CA LEU A 13 8.61 16.40 2.97
C LEU A 13 9.18 16.06 4.36
N ASN A 14 8.83 16.89 5.33
CA ASN A 14 9.10 16.63 6.74
C ASN A 14 8.27 15.43 7.25
N ALA A 15 8.75 14.72 8.27
CA ALA A 15 8.04 13.65 8.96
C ALA A 15 6.60 14.05 9.36
N ARG A 16 6.38 15.33 9.72
CA ARG A 16 5.03 15.85 10.01
C ARG A 16 4.10 15.75 8.79
N HIS A 17 4.55 16.18 7.62
CA HIS A 17 3.74 16.12 6.39
C HIS A 17 3.42 14.68 6.01
N ILE A 18 4.41 13.78 6.13
CA ILE A 18 4.22 12.34 5.87
C ILE A 18 3.15 11.74 6.79
N ARG A 19 3.17 12.08 8.08
CA ARG A 19 2.16 11.63 9.05
C ARG A 19 0.77 12.17 8.72
N PHE A 20 0.65 13.44 8.33
CA PHE A 20 -0.64 14.02 7.93
C PHE A 20 -1.19 13.39 6.65
N ILE A 21 -0.33 13.06 5.67
CA ILE A 21 -0.74 12.31 4.48
C ILE A 21 -1.30 10.94 4.89
N ALA A 22 -0.58 10.20 5.73
CA ALA A 22 -1.02 8.89 6.20
C ALA A 22 -2.35 8.96 6.97
N LEU A 23 -2.52 9.95 7.85
CA LEU A 23 -3.77 10.17 8.59
C LEU A 23 -4.93 10.54 7.66
N GLY A 24 -4.71 11.43 6.70
CA GLY A 24 -5.73 11.81 5.72
C GLY A 24 -6.21 10.62 4.88
N SER A 25 -5.28 9.77 4.43
CA SER A 25 -5.62 8.54 3.70
C SER A 25 -6.38 7.53 4.56
N ALA A 26 -5.97 7.35 5.83
CA ALA A 26 -6.62 6.40 6.75
C ALA A 26 -8.04 6.85 7.16
N ILE A 27 -8.22 8.16 7.41
CA ILE A 27 -9.51 8.71 7.86
C ILE A 27 -10.52 8.79 6.72
N GLY A 28 -10.08 8.95 5.46
CA GLY A 28 -10.89 9.27 4.25
C GLY A 28 -12.20 8.51 4.03
N THR A 29 -12.40 7.88 2.88
CA THR A 29 -13.68 7.18 2.63
C THR A 29 -13.78 5.88 3.43
N GLY A 30 -12.66 5.23 3.76
CA GLY A 30 -12.64 3.91 4.41
C GLY A 30 -13.28 3.92 5.81
N LEU A 31 -12.93 4.89 6.66
CA LEU A 31 -13.53 5.00 7.99
C LEU A 31 -15.02 5.34 7.87
N PHE A 32 -15.40 6.38 7.11
CA PHE A 32 -16.78 6.86 7.08
C PHE A 32 -17.74 5.95 6.30
N TYR A 33 -17.35 5.51 5.09
CA TYR A 33 -18.18 4.64 4.25
C TYR A 33 -18.34 3.24 4.86
N GLY A 34 -17.25 2.70 5.43
CA GLY A 34 -17.27 1.39 6.08
C GLY A 34 -17.92 1.40 7.46
N SER A 35 -17.81 2.50 8.22
CA SER A 35 -18.35 2.54 9.59
C SER A 35 -19.87 2.41 9.62
N ALA A 36 -20.61 3.06 8.73
CA ALA A 36 -22.08 3.02 8.77
C ALA A 36 -22.62 1.59 8.65
N SER A 37 -22.06 0.80 7.74
CA SER A 37 -22.44 -0.62 7.57
C SER A 37 -21.88 -1.51 8.69
N ALA A 38 -20.63 -1.28 9.12
CA ALA A 38 -20.01 -2.04 10.21
C ALA A 38 -20.74 -1.84 11.55
N ILE A 39 -21.13 -0.60 11.87
CA ILE A 39 -21.91 -0.26 13.08
C ILE A 39 -23.28 -0.93 13.01
N LYS A 40 -23.96 -0.89 11.86
CA LYS A 40 -25.28 -1.54 11.70
C LYS A 40 -25.20 -3.06 11.87
N ALA A 41 -24.12 -3.69 11.40
CA ALA A 41 -23.94 -5.14 11.47
C ALA A 41 -23.48 -5.61 12.86
N ALA A 42 -22.53 -4.92 13.49
CA ALA A 42 -21.90 -5.35 14.74
C ALA A 42 -22.49 -4.69 16.00
N GLY A 43 -23.24 -3.59 15.86
CA GLY A 43 -23.74 -2.82 17.00
C GLY A 43 -22.60 -2.29 17.89
N PRO A 44 -22.76 -2.25 19.22
CA PRO A 44 -21.71 -1.79 20.15
C PRO A 44 -20.40 -2.59 20.06
N ALA A 45 -20.45 -3.83 19.59
CA ALA A 45 -19.27 -4.68 19.42
C ALA A 45 -18.37 -4.24 18.25
N VAL A 46 -18.77 -3.25 17.44
CA VAL A 46 -17.97 -2.70 16.35
C VAL A 46 -16.61 -2.17 16.84
N LEU A 47 -16.53 -1.69 18.09
CA LEU A 47 -15.27 -1.25 18.70
C LEU A 47 -14.27 -2.42 18.83
N LEU A 48 -14.76 -3.59 19.24
CA LEU A 48 -13.93 -4.81 19.33
C LEU A 48 -13.51 -5.27 17.93
N ALA A 49 -14.42 -5.21 16.95
CA ALA A 49 -14.10 -5.53 15.57
C ALA A 49 -13.01 -4.61 14.99
N TYR A 50 -13.09 -3.30 15.24
CA TYR A 50 -12.05 -2.35 14.84
C TYR A 50 -10.73 -2.55 15.59
N LEU A 51 -10.76 -2.94 16.87
CA LEU A 51 -9.54 -3.27 17.61
C LEU A 51 -8.84 -4.50 17.04
N ILE A 52 -9.58 -5.58 16.77
CA ILE A 52 -9.00 -6.81 16.22
C ILE A 52 -8.52 -6.58 14.78
N GLY A 53 -9.35 -5.94 13.94
CA GLY A 53 -8.96 -5.59 12.57
C GLY A 53 -7.78 -4.62 12.54
N GLY A 54 -7.77 -3.62 13.42
CA GLY A 54 -6.67 -2.68 13.59
C GLY A 54 -5.38 -3.36 14.05
N ALA A 55 -5.45 -4.34 14.95
CA ALA A 55 -4.30 -5.14 15.36
C ALA A 55 -3.72 -5.95 14.19
N ALA A 56 -4.57 -6.57 13.37
CA ALA A 56 -4.12 -7.28 12.17
C ALA A 56 -3.42 -6.34 11.18
N VAL A 57 -4.02 -5.18 10.90
CA VAL A 57 -3.44 -4.15 10.02
C VAL A 57 -2.13 -3.61 10.60
N PHE A 58 -2.04 -3.41 11.91
CA PHE A 58 -0.83 -2.95 12.59
C PHE A 58 0.34 -3.93 12.39
N ILE A 59 0.10 -5.23 12.52
CA ILE A 59 1.13 -6.26 12.30
C ILE A 59 1.65 -6.20 10.87
N VAL A 60 0.75 -6.13 9.87
CA VAL A 60 1.13 -6.04 8.46
C VAL A 60 1.92 -4.76 8.19
N MET A 61 1.44 -3.61 8.68
CA MET A 61 2.10 -2.32 8.49
C MET A 61 3.48 -2.28 9.17
N ARG A 62 3.63 -2.92 10.33
CA ARG A 62 4.92 -3.04 11.02
C ARG A 62 5.92 -3.86 10.18
N ALA A 63 5.50 -4.98 9.62
CA ALA A 63 6.35 -5.79 8.74
C ALA A 63 6.74 -5.03 7.45
N LEU A 64 5.79 -4.33 6.83
CA LEU A 64 6.06 -3.47 5.67
C LEU A 64 7.00 -2.31 6.02
N GLY A 65 6.85 -1.71 7.20
CA GLY A 65 7.73 -0.66 7.71
C GLY A 65 9.16 -1.14 7.87
N GLU A 66 9.37 -2.34 8.42
CA GLU A 66 10.71 -2.95 8.52
C GLU A 66 11.33 -3.16 7.14
N MET A 67 10.55 -3.62 6.15
CA MET A 67 11.02 -3.77 4.78
C MET A 67 11.36 -2.43 4.12
N ALA A 68 10.54 -1.40 4.35
CA ALA A 68 10.74 -0.06 3.80
C ALA A 68 11.95 0.67 4.36
N VAL A 69 12.28 0.43 5.63
CA VAL A 69 13.51 0.95 6.25
C VAL A 69 14.74 0.22 5.72
N ARG A 70 14.67 -1.10 5.53
CA ARG A 70 15.80 -1.91 5.03
C ARG A 70 16.09 -1.66 3.56
N ASN A 71 15.06 -1.56 2.72
CA ASN A 71 15.19 -1.36 1.27
C ASN A 71 14.35 -0.14 0.84
N PRO A 72 14.87 1.09 0.97
CA PRO A 72 14.11 2.29 0.66
C PRO A 72 13.93 2.45 -0.85
N VAL A 73 12.80 1.96 -1.36
CA VAL A 73 12.37 2.15 -2.74
C VAL A 73 11.34 3.27 -2.83
N SER A 74 11.45 4.13 -3.83
CA SER A 74 10.44 5.17 -4.13
C SER A 74 9.21 4.58 -4.87
N GLY A 75 8.79 3.38 -4.48
CA GLY A 75 7.70 2.60 -5.07
C GLY A 75 6.57 2.31 -4.08
N SER A 76 5.56 1.54 -4.51
CA SER A 76 4.42 1.13 -3.68
C SER A 76 4.71 -0.18 -2.94
N PHE A 77 3.76 -0.65 -2.12
CA PHE A 77 3.85 -1.95 -1.43
C PHE A 77 4.18 -3.11 -2.39
N GLY A 78 3.71 -3.06 -3.64
CA GLY A 78 4.02 -4.06 -4.67
C GLY A 78 5.50 -4.14 -5.06
N SER A 79 6.29 -3.08 -4.83
CA SER A 79 7.74 -3.09 -5.10
C SER A 79 8.53 -3.98 -4.14
N TYR A 80 7.95 -4.37 -3.01
CA TYR A 80 8.52 -5.36 -2.09
C TYR A 80 8.12 -6.79 -2.43
N ALA A 81 7.20 -6.99 -3.37
CA ALA A 81 6.81 -8.33 -3.80
C ALA A 81 7.96 -8.97 -4.60
N PRO A 82 8.29 -10.25 -4.34
CA PRO A 82 9.26 -10.95 -5.16
C PRO A 82 8.77 -10.98 -6.62
N PRO A 83 9.67 -10.78 -7.60
CA PRO A 83 9.30 -10.86 -9.01
C PRO A 83 8.59 -12.18 -9.29
N VAL A 84 7.39 -12.10 -9.87
CA VAL A 84 6.67 -13.31 -10.27
C VAL A 84 7.57 -14.09 -11.24
N SER A 85 7.90 -15.32 -10.86
CA SER A 85 9.02 -16.10 -11.40
C SER A 85 9.07 -16.14 -12.93
N ARG A 86 10.29 -16.13 -13.49
CA ARG A 86 10.58 -16.23 -14.93
C ARG A 86 9.97 -17.46 -15.62
N ALA A 87 9.47 -18.43 -14.88
CA ALA A 87 8.66 -19.53 -15.41
C ALA A 87 7.29 -19.04 -15.94
N THR A 88 6.66 -18.09 -15.25
CA THR A 88 5.43 -17.43 -15.69
C THR A 88 5.68 -16.62 -16.95
N GLY A 89 6.81 -15.91 -17.04
CA GLY A 89 7.20 -15.20 -18.27
C GLY A 89 7.18 -16.14 -19.48
N ARG A 90 7.80 -17.33 -19.37
CA ARG A 90 7.85 -18.31 -20.47
C ARG A 90 6.48 -18.81 -20.93
N VAL A 91 5.48 -18.82 -20.05
CA VAL A 91 4.09 -19.16 -20.36
C VAL A 91 3.36 -17.97 -20.99
N TYR A 92 3.64 -16.75 -20.55
CA TYR A 92 3.08 -15.52 -21.13
C TYR A 92 3.53 -15.27 -22.57
N TYR A 93 4.81 -15.48 -22.89
CA TYR A 93 5.31 -15.39 -24.27
C TYR A 93 4.78 -16.53 -25.16
N ARG A 94 4.32 -17.64 -24.56
CA ARG A 94 3.71 -18.77 -25.28
C ARG A 94 2.22 -18.55 -25.58
N LEU A 95 1.55 -17.72 -24.79
CA LEU A 95 0.12 -17.43 -24.91
C LEU A 95 -0.18 -16.03 -25.46
N ASP A 96 0.85 -15.30 -25.92
CA ASP A 96 0.77 -13.97 -26.53
C ASP A 96 -0.09 -12.96 -25.73
N LEU A 97 -0.05 -13.07 -24.41
CA LEU A 97 -0.78 -12.18 -23.52
C LEU A 97 -0.05 -10.83 -23.41
N PRO A 98 -0.78 -9.71 -23.45
CA PRO A 98 -0.17 -8.39 -23.27
C PRO A 98 0.55 -8.31 -21.92
N PRO A 99 1.72 -7.66 -21.85
CA PRO A 99 2.51 -7.62 -20.62
C PRO A 99 1.70 -6.95 -19.50
N LEU A 100 1.57 -7.62 -18.36
CA LEU A 100 1.00 -7.00 -17.16
C LEU A 100 1.97 -5.96 -16.63
N LYS A 101 1.68 -4.72 -17.01
CA LYS A 101 2.21 -3.49 -16.43
C LYS A 101 1.39 -3.17 -15.18
N TRP A 102 1.84 -3.62 -14.01
CA TRP A 102 1.43 -3.06 -12.72
C TRP A 102 2.42 -2.00 -12.29
#